data_AF-A0A852JVS1-F1
#
_entry.id   AF-A0A852JVS1-F1
#
_cell.length_a   1.000
_cell.length_b   1.000
_cell.length_c   1.000
_cell.angle_alpha   90.00
_cell.angle_beta   90.00
_cell.angle_gamma   90.00
#
_symmetry.space_group_name_H-M   'P 1'
#
loop_
_entity.id
_entity.type
_entity.pdbx_description
1 polymer ?
#
loop_
_entity_poly.entity_id
_entity_poly.type
_entity_poly.pdbx_seq_one_letter_code
_entity_poly.pdbx_strand_id
1 'polypeptide(L)'
;LLVLQVLRQYQLTAEMWEEKITAWYAEHRGIARDEAEMNYLKIAQDLEMYGVNYFPIAQNKNHTDLLLGVDAKGIHIYSINNRFSPNKSFEWSSIRNISCSEKELTIKPLDKKAEVFKFFSSQLKVNKLIFQLCIGNHDLFMRRRKVDSIEIQQMKAQAREEKARKKVEFSCSSVVEDSDDYCSSVFHQCVWELRSQEAAELLAEKAQIAEEEAKLLAQNAAEAEQERQRLEITALKSKEEKRLMEQKMREAELIAVKLVKESDRRAKEAEHLKQDLHEAREAERKAKQKLLDITRLNYPHMAKYPQYSPGDSRDANFDKGSIKLDLKDIDLKRLSFEIERERLDYLENSRRFEDRLKELKSEIHALKLEEKQAGLYS
;
A
#
# COMPACT_ATOMS: atom_id res chain seq x y z
N LEU A 1 42.76 -3.08 10.55
CA LEU A 1 42.29 -4.47 10.68
C LEU A 1 41.00 -4.54 11.50
N LEU A 2 41.02 -4.31 12.83
CA LEU A 2 39.82 -4.38 13.69
C LEU A 2 39.55 -3.08 14.47
N VAL A 3 38.35 -2.94 15.03
CA VAL A 3 37.99 -1.81 15.90
C VAL A 3 38.72 -1.86 17.24
N LEU A 4 39.09 -0.68 17.78
CA LEU A 4 39.88 -0.56 19.01
C LEU A 4 39.28 -1.27 20.23
N GLN A 5 37.95 -1.38 20.31
CA GLN A 5 37.28 -2.09 21.40
C GLN A 5 37.57 -3.60 21.37
N VAL A 6 37.58 -4.22 20.19
CA VAL A 6 37.93 -5.64 20.02
C VAL A 6 39.40 -5.85 20.39
N LEU A 7 40.31 -5.02 19.85
CA LEU A 7 41.74 -5.13 20.14
C LEU A 7 42.09 -5.03 21.64
N ARG A 8 41.25 -4.37 22.45
CA ARG A 8 41.44 -4.24 23.91
C ARG A 8 40.85 -5.40 24.73
N GLN A 9 40.01 -6.25 24.16
CA GLN A 9 39.29 -7.33 24.87
C GLN A 9 40.00 -8.69 24.81
N TYR A 10 41.01 -8.84 23.96
CA TYR A 10 41.70 -10.11 23.69
C TYR A 10 43.21 -9.98 23.91
N GLN A 11 43.84 -11.03 24.43
CA GLN A 11 45.29 -11.07 24.69
C GLN A 11 46.05 -11.44 23.41
N LEU A 12 45.94 -10.59 22.38
CA LEU A 12 46.54 -10.83 21.07
C LEU A 12 47.35 -9.61 20.61
N THR A 13 48.57 -9.84 20.14
CA THR A 13 49.41 -8.79 19.53
C THR A 13 48.86 -8.41 18.15
N ALA A 14 49.38 -7.31 17.58
CA ALA A 14 49.03 -6.90 16.22
C ALA A 14 49.38 -8.00 15.20
N GLU A 15 50.54 -8.63 15.35
CA GLU A 15 51.04 -9.74 14.51
C GLU A 15 50.12 -10.96 14.60
N MET A 16 49.72 -11.39 15.80
CA MET A 16 48.79 -12.54 15.97
C MET A 16 47.40 -12.27 15.37
N TRP A 17 46.95 -11.02 15.39
CA TRP A 17 45.72 -10.62 14.69
C TRP A 17 45.88 -10.65 13.17
N GLU A 18 47.04 -10.23 12.66
CA GLU A 18 47.36 -10.27 11.23
C GLU A 18 47.49 -11.71 10.71
N GLU A 19 48.16 -12.60 11.44
CA GLU A 19 48.22 -14.04 11.14
C GLU A 19 46.82 -14.66 11.06
N LYS A 20 45.98 -14.44 12.09
CA LYS A 20 44.59 -14.94 12.08
C LYS A 20 43.79 -14.40 10.90
N ILE A 21 43.85 -13.10 10.64
CA ILE A 21 43.10 -12.50 9.51
C ILE A 21 43.63 -13.00 8.16
N THR A 22 44.94 -13.26 8.04
CA THR A 22 45.55 -13.80 6.82
C THR A 22 45.11 -15.24 6.54
N ALA A 23 44.93 -16.07 7.58
CA ALA A 23 44.37 -17.40 7.44
C ALA A 23 42.93 -17.36 6.87
N TRP A 24 42.05 -16.53 7.47
CA TRP A 24 40.68 -16.33 6.94
C TRP A 24 40.66 -15.71 5.54
N TYR A 25 41.61 -14.83 5.21
CA TYR A 25 41.76 -14.27 3.87
C TYR A 25 42.11 -15.35 2.82
N ALA A 26 42.94 -16.34 3.18
CA ALA A 26 43.31 -17.42 2.27
C ALA A 26 42.10 -18.28 1.84
N GLU A 27 41.08 -18.44 2.71
CA GLU A 27 39.82 -19.12 2.37
C GLU A 27 38.98 -18.38 1.31
N HIS A 28 39.27 -17.11 1.06
CA HIS A 28 38.59 -16.27 0.07
C HIS A 28 39.33 -16.21 -1.28
N ARG A 29 40.35 -17.06 -1.49
CA ARG A 29 41.07 -17.15 -2.76
C ARG A 29 40.12 -17.46 -3.93
N GLY A 30 40.16 -16.63 -4.98
CA GLY A 30 39.32 -16.76 -6.16
C GLY A 30 38.00 -15.96 -6.11
N ILE A 31 37.65 -15.36 -4.96
CA ILE A 31 36.50 -14.45 -4.88
C ILE A 31 36.87 -13.11 -5.51
N ALA A 32 36.03 -12.61 -6.42
CA ALA A 32 36.23 -11.31 -7.05
C ALA A 32 36.05 -10.16 -6.04
N ARG A 33 36.75 -9.03 -6.24
CA ARG A 33 36.75 -7.91 -5.28
C ARG A 33 35.35 -7.34 -5.02
N ASP A 34 34.53 -7.18 -6.05
CA ASP A 34 33.15 -6.70 -5.93
C ASP A 34 32.28 -7.67 -5.12
N GLU A 35 32.53 -8.97 -5.25
CA GLU A 35 31.84 -10.02 -4.50
C GLU A 35 32.29 -10.07 -3.04
N ALA A 36 33.58 -9.85 -2.76
CA ALA A 36 34.09 -9.71 -1.39
C ALA A 36 33.52 -8.47 -0.69
N GLU A 37 33.49 -7.31 -1.36
CA GLU A 37 32.87 -6.08 -0.86
C GLU A 37 31.35 -6.27 -0.62
N MET A 38 30.66 -6.96 -1.54
CA MET A 38 29.25 -7.31 -1.39
C MET A 38 29.00 -8.28 -0.22
N ASN A 39 29.81 -9.31 -0.05
CA ASN A 39 29.67 -10.28 1.04
C ASN A 39 29.96 -9.64 2.41
N TYR A 40 30.90 -8.70 2.49
CA TYR A 40 31.09 -7.87 3.69
C TYR A 40 29.82 -7.06 4.03
N LEU A 41 29.20 -6.41 3.04
CA LEU A 41 27.96 -5.64 3.24
C LEU A 41 26.77 -6.53 3.63
N LYS A 42 26.65 -7.74 3.05
CA LYS A 42 25.63 -8.73 3.42
C LYS A 42 25.70 -9.16 4.89
N ILE A 43 26.90 -9.17 5.48
CA ILE A 43 27.11 -9.46 6.91
C ILE A 43 26.87 -8.20 7.75
N ALA A 44 27.43 -7.06 7.31
CA ALA A 44 27.35 -5.81 8.07
C ALA A 44 25.91 -5.29 8.23
N GLN A 45 25.01 -5.57 7.27
CA GLN A 45 23.61 -5.13 7.31
C GLN A 45 22.77 -5.76 8.45
N ASP A 46 23.22 -6.89 9.01
CA ASP A 46 22.50 -7.61 10.07
C ASP A 46 22.90 -7.14 11.47
N LEU A 47 23.92 -6.27 11.59
CA LEU A 47 24.29 -5.62 12.85
C LEU A 47 23.18 -4.66 13.30
N GLU A 48 22.83 -4.66 14.58
CA GLU A 48 21.66 -3.96 15.12
C GLU A 48 21.72 -2.43 14.98
N MET A 49 22.92 -1.89 14.81
CA MET A 49 23.17 -0.45 14.61
C MET A 49 23.36 -0.06 13.13
N TYR A 50 23.33 -1.01 12.20
CA TYR A 50 23.61 -0.74 10.78
C TYR A 50 22.51 0.11 10.14
N GLY A 51 22.90 1.21 9.48
CA GLY A 51 21.96 2.10 8.79
C GLY A 51 21.01 2.90 9.70
N VAL A 52 21.11 2.77 11.03
CA VAL A 52 20.23 3.46 11.98
C VAL A 52 20.76 4.87 12.26
N ASN A 53 19.95 5.88 11.92
CA ASN A 53 20.25 7.28 12.22
C ASN A 53 19.66 7.65 13.58
N TYR A 54 20.52 7.86 14.58
CA TYR A 54 20.10 8.12 15.96
C TYR A 54 19.98 9.62 16.30
N PHE A 55 18.86 10.01 16.89
CA PHE A 55 18.56 11.39 17.32
C PHE A 55 18.05 11.42 18.76
N PRO A 56 18.62 12.25 19.65
CA PRO A 56 18.10 12.42 21.01
C PRO A 56 16.75 13.16 20.97
N ILE A 57 15.75 12.59 21.63
CA ILE A 57 14.38 13.10 21.67
C ILE A 57 13.83 13.11 23.10
N ALA A 58 12.83 13.97 23.29
CA ALA A 58 12.11 14.16 24.54
C ALA A 58 10.63 13.84 24.30
N GLN A 59 10.05 12.90 25.06
CA GLN A 59 8.60 12.62 24.93
C GLN A 59 7.77 13.73 25.60
N ASN A 60 8.29 14.31 26.70
CA ASN A 60 7.71 15.45 27.41
C ASN A 60 8.63 16.67 27.29
N LYS A 61 8.07 17.89 27.30
CA LYS A 61 8.76 19.15 26.93
C LYS A 61 10.02 19.53 27.73
N ASN A 62 10.36 18.81 28.80
CA ASN A 62 11.36 19.23 29.79
C ASN A 62 12.60 18.32 29.89
N HIS A 63 12.57 17.06 29.42
CA HIS A 63 13.70 16.13 29.55
C HIS A 63 13.88 15.26 28.31
N THR A 64 15.14 15.14 27.87
CA THR A 64 15.55 14.27 26.74
C THR A 64 15.97 12.93 27.30
N ASP A 65 15.08 11.94 27.20
CA ASP A 65 15.14 10.65 27.88
C ASP A 65 15.26 9.45 26.91
N LEU A 66 14.93 9.68 25.64
CA LEU A 66 14.84 8.65 24.61
C LEU A 66 15.70 8.98 23.39
N LEU A 67 15.98 7.95 22.60
CA LEU A 67 16.76 8.03 21.38
C LEU A 67 15.93 7.49 20.22
N LEU A 68 15.67 8.31 19.22
CA LEU A 68 14.97 7.95 17.98
C LEU A 68 15.97 7.37 16.99
N GLY A 69 15.79 6.13 16.54
CA GLY A 69 16.46 5.59 15.36
C GLY A 69 15.56 5.66 14.13
N VAL A 70 16.10 6.10 12.99
CA VAL A 70 15.43 6.05 11.68
C VAL A 70 16.28 5.24 10.72
N ASP A 71 15.70 4.20 10.13
CA ASP A 71 16.40 3.27 9.23
C ASP A 71 15.55 2.90 7.99
N ALA A 72 16.03 1.93 7.21
CA ALA A 72 15.36 1.43 6.01
C ALA A 72 14.10 0.58 6.28
N LYS A 73 13.85 0.15 7.52
CA LYS A 73 12.77 -0.75 7.95
C LYS A 73 11.64 0.01 8.66
N GLY A 74 11.96 1.03 9.46
CA GLY A 74 10.98 1.86 10.16
C GLY A 74 11.59 2.99 11.00
N ILE A 75 10.84 3.32 12.05
CA ILE A 75 11.22 4.26 13.11
C ILE A 75 11.22 3.51 14.44
N HIS A 76 12.30 3.66 15.18
CA HIS A 76 12.58 2.89 16.39
C HIS A 76 12.84 3.83 17.58
N ILE A 77 12.33 3.51 18.76
CA ILE A 77 12.48 4.27 19.99
C ILE A 77 13.30 3.45 20.96
N TYR A 78 14.44 3.99 21.36
CA TYR A 78 15.42 3.36 22.24
C TYR A 78 15.52 4.12 23.56
N SER A 79 15.93 3.43 24.63
CA SER A 79 16.44 4.10 25.83
C SER A 79 17.78 4.78 25.52
N ILE A 80 18.07 5.92 26.13
CA ILE A 80 19.36 6.61 25.95
C ILE A 80 20.58 5.72 26.29
N ASN A 81 20.39 4.73 27.16
CA ASN A 81 21.42 3.78 27.62
C ASN A 81 21.50 2.48 26.80
N ASN A 82 20.55 2.20 25.89
CA ASN A 82 20.56 0.97 25.07
C ASN A 82 20.19 1.28 23.62
N ARG A 83 21.17 1.19 22.71
CA ARG A 83 20.98 1.42 21.27
C ARG A 83 20.76 0.15 20.43
N PHE A 84 20.87 -1.03 21.04
CA PHE A 84 20.76 -2.32 20.38
C PHE A 84 19.31 -2.81 20.31
N SER A 85 18.56 -2.65 21.41
CA SER A 85 17.18 -3.12 21.51
C SER A 85 16.20 -1.95 21.57
N PRO A 86 15.30 -1.75 20.59
CA PRO A 86 14.30 -0.70 20.65
C PRO A 86 13.17 -1.07 21.62
N ASN A 87 12.78 -0.12 22.47
CA ASN A 87 11.65 -0.21 23.38
C ASN A 87 10.30 -0.19 22.63
N LYS A 88 10.23 0.50 21.49
CA LYS A 88 9.05 0.59 20.63
C LYS A 88 9.47 0.76 19.18
N SER A 89 8.79 0.08 18.25
CA SER A 89 9.09 0.11 16.82
C SER A 89 7.84 0.43 16.00
N PHE A 90 8.00 1.24 14.96
CA PHE A 90 6.97 1.60 13.98
C PHE A 90 7.50 1.26 12.58
N GLU A 91 7.05 0.16 12.00
CA GLU A 91 7.40 -0.16 10.60
C GLU A 91 6.84 0.89 9.63
N TRP A 92 7.53 1.13 8.52
CA TRP A 92 7.03 2.02 7.45
C TRP A 92 5.68 1.56 6.87
N SER A 93 5.35 0.26 6.96
CA SER A 93 4.04 -0.34 6.62
C SER A 93 2.89 0.18 7.49
N SER A 94 3.19 0.51 8.74
CA SER A 94 2.24 0.76 9.83
C SER A 94 2.10 2.25 10.16
N ILE A 95 2.80 3.13 9.43
CA ILE A 95 2.75 4.58 9.59
C ILE A 95 1.86 5.17 8.50
N ARG A 96 0.85 5.96 8.90
CA ARG A 96 -0.05 6.66 7.97
C ARG A 96 0.47 8.01 7.53
N ASN A 97 1.05 8.75 8.47
CA ASN A 97 1.53 10.10 8.25
C ASN A 97 2.55 10.49 9.33
N ILE A 98 3.52 11.30 8.95
CA ILE A 98 4.46 11.95 9.85
C ILE A 98 4.32 13.45 9.61
N SER A 99 4.23 14.23 10.68
CA SER A 99 4.12 15.69 10.57
C SER A 99 5.05 16.39 11.56
N CYS A 100 5.74 17.42 11.09
CA CYS A 100 6.60 18.28 11.90
C CYS A 100 5.95 19.67 12.06
N SER A 101 5.69 20.10 13.29
CA SER A 101 5.07 21.38 13.65
C SER A 101 5.98 22.14 14.60
N GLU A 102 6.81 23.03 14.06
CA GLU A 102 7.89 23.75 14.77
C GLU A 102 8.74 22.85 15.67
N LYS A 103 8.36 22.71 16.95
CA LYS A 103 9.08 21.95 17.98
C LYS A 103 8.60 20.50 18.12
N GLU A 104 7.39 20.16 17.69
CA GLU A 104 6.77 18.84 17.84
C GLU A 104 6.85 18.03 16.54
N LEU A 105 7.33 16.79 16.62
CA LEU A 105 7.08 15.77 15.59
C LEU A 105 5.98 14.82 16.07
N THR A 106 5.14 14.41 15.13
CA THR A 106 4.02 13.49 15.35
C THR A 106 4.08 12.37 14.34
N ILE A 107 4.07 11.12 14.82
CA ILE A 107 3.92 9.90 14.01
C ILE A 107 2.49 9.39 14.24
N LYS A 108 1.70 9.31 13.16
CA LYS A 108 0.33 8.78 13.19
C LYS A 108 0.34 7.36 12.61
N PRO A 109 0.01 6.33 13.40
CA PRO A 109 -0.15 4.96 12.89
C PRO A 109 -1.25 4.84 11.83
N LEU A 110 -1.23 3.73 11.09
CA LEU A 110 -2.26 3.35 10.13
C LEU A 110 -3.56 2.88 10.79
N ASP A 111 -3.45 2.14 11.89
CA ASP A 111 -4.59 1.83 12.74
C ASP A 111 -5.10 3.09 13.45
N LYS A 112 -6.40 3.38 13.28
CA LYS A 112 -7.09 4.51 13.90
C LYS A 112 -7.25 4.35 15.43
N LYS A 113 -7.12 3.12 15.96
CA LYS A 113 -7.17 2.85 17.40
C LYS A 113 -5.80 2.98 18.09
N ALA A 114 -4.71 2.92 17.33
CA ALA A 114 -3.36 3.00 17.88
C ALA A 114 -3.00 4.43 18.28
N GLU A 115 -2.28 4.57 19.39
CA GLU A 115 -1.90 5.86 19.96
C GLU A 115 -0.94 6.64 19.04
N VAL A 116 -1.24 7.93 18.85
CA VAL A 116 -0.39 8.86 18.09
C VAL A 116 0.86 9.20 18.90
N PHE A 117 2.03 8.84 18.40
CA PHE A 117 3.29 9.10 19.09
C PHE A 117 3.78 10.52 18.79
N LYS A 118 4.06 11.28 19.85
CA LYS A 118 4.55 12.66 19.80
C LYS A 118 5.87 12.78 20.54
N PHE A 119 6.79 13.56 19.98
CA PHE A 119 8.08 13.85 20.59
C PHE A 119 8.62 15.21 20.15
N PHE A 120 9.59 15.70 20.90
CA PHE A 120 10.29 16.95 20.68
C PHE A 120 11.79 16.66 20.52
N SER A 121 12.50 17.47 19.74
CA SER A 121 13.97 17.56 19.81
C SER A 121 14.37 18.95 20.31
N SER A 122 15.58 19.06 20.88
CA SER A 122 16.16 20.34 21.31
C SER A 122 16.37 21.31 20.15
N GLN A 123 16.60 20.74 18.96
CA GLN A 123 16.91 21.33 17.66
C GLN A 123 15.76 21.58 16.67
N LEU A 124 15.34 22.81 16.33
CA LEU A 124 14.44 23.01 15.15
C LEU A 124 15.08 22.49 13.84
N LYS A 125 16.40 22.58 13.71
CA LYS A 125 17.15 22.02 12.56
C LYS A 125 17.13 20.48 12.58
N VAL A 126 17.24 19.87 13.75
CA VAL A 126 17.19 18.41 13.94
C VAL A 126 15.78 17.88 13.62
N ASN A 127 14.72 18.57 14.05
CA ASN A 127 13.33 18.26 13.67
C ASN A 127 13.14 18.18 12.15
N LYS A 128 13.66 19.17 11.40
CA LYS A 128 13.62 19.19 9.93
C LYS A 128 14.42 18.03 9.32
N LEU A 129 15.61 17.73 9.85
CA LEU A 129 16.46 16.63 9.38
C LEU A 129 15.79 15.26 9.59
N ILE A 130 15.27 14.99 10.78
CA ILE A 130 14.49 13.77 11.09
C ILE A 130 13.33 13.65 10.10
N PHE A 131 12.56 14.72 9.89
CA PHE A 131 11.42 14.71 8.99
C PHE A 131 11.80 14.38 7.53
N GLN A 132 12.90 14.95 7.02
CA GLN A 132 13.41 14.64 5.68
C GLN A 132 13.92 13.19 5.57
N LEU A 133 14.62 12.69 6.59
CA LEU A 133 15.07 11.28 6.63
C LEU A 133 13.89 10.31 6.66
N CYS A 134 12.82 10.63 7.39
CA CYS A 134 11.61 9.82 7.39
C CYS A 134 10.91 9.82 6.02
N ILE A 135 10.81 10.96 5.35
CA ILE A 135 10.25 11.05 3.98
C ILE A 135 11.09 10.20 3.01
N GLY A 136 12.42 10.38 3.01
CA GLY A 136 13.31 9.67 2.10
C GLY A 136 13.31 8.15 2.30
N ASN A 137 13.37 7.69 3.55
CA ASN A 137 13.31 6.26 3.85
C ASN A 137 11.93 5.66 3.53
N HIS A 138 10.84 6.36 3.83
CA HIS A 138 9.50 5.88 3.50
C HIS A 138 9.26 5.83 1.98
N ASP A 139 9.70 6.82 1.21
CA ASP A 139 9.60 6.79 -0.26
C ASP A 139 10.43 5.63 -0.84
N LEU A 140 11.68 5.43 -0.41
CA LEU A 140 12.49 4.29 -0.81
C LEU A 140 11.85 2.94 -0.42
N PHE A 141 11.26 2.84 0.78
CA PHE A 141 10.52 1.66 1.23
C PHE A 141 9.29 1.36 0.35
N MET A 142 8.58 2.40 -0.10
CA MET A 142 7.43 2.28 -1.00
C MET A 142 7.85 1.96 -2.44
N ARG A 143 8.98 2.49 -2.92
CA ARG A 143 9.56 2.13 -4.23
C ARG A 143 9.96 0.65 -4.28
N ARG A 144 10.64 0.14 -3.25
CA ARG A 144 11.04 -1.29 -3.12
C ARG A 144 9.87 -2.28 -3.10
N ARG A 145 8.63 -1.82 -2.93
CA ARG A 145 7.39 -2.65 -2.95
C ARG A 145 6.60 -2.53 -4.24
N LYS A 146 7.10 -1.77 -5.20
CA LYS A 146 6.58 -1.71 -6.57
C LYS A 146 7.50 -2.53 -7.46
N VAL A 147 7.00 -2.97 -8.60
CA VAL A 147 7.85 -3.52 -9.66
C VAL A 147 8.87 -2.44 -10.07
N ASP A 148 10.12 -2.86 -10.30
CA ASP A 148 11.17 -1.96 -10.79
C ASP A 148 10.73 -1.24 -12.08
N SER A 149 11.14 0.02 -12.24
CA SER A 149 10.94 0.72 -13.51
C SER A 149 11.73 0.07 -14.64
N ILE A 150 11.30 0.26 -15.89
CA ILE A 150 11.99 -0.22 -17.10
C ILE A 150 13.47 0.20 -17.10
N GLU A 151 13.76 1.43 -16.66
CA GLU A 151 15.12 1.95 -16.48
C GLU A 151 15.94 1.13 -15.47
N ILE A 152 15.38 0.84 -14.29
CA ILE A 152 16.05 0.02 -13.26
C ILE A 152 16.25 -1.42 -13.76
N GLN A 153 15.28 -1.98 -14.49
CA GLN A 153 15.40 -3.32 -15.09
C GLN A 153 16.51 -3.36 -16.14
N GLN A 154 16.60 -2.35 -17.01
CA GLN A 154 17.67 -2.21 -18.01
C GLN A 154 19.05 -2.04 -17.34
N MET A 155 19.16 -1.19 -16.31
CA MET A 155 20.39 -1.04 -15.53
C MET A 155 20.80 -2.36 -14.86
N LYS A 156 19.84 -3.12 -14.30
CA LYS A 156 20.10 -4.45 -13.72
C LYS A 156 20.57 -5.45 -14.80
N ALA A 157 19.96 -5.46 -15.98
CA ALA A 157 20.36 -6.33 -17.09
C ALA A 157 21.80 -6.01 -17.56
N GLN A 158 22.11 -4.73 -17.77
CA GLN A 158 23.46 -4.27 -18.12
C GLN A 158 24.49 -4.64 -17.05
N ALA A 159 24.17 -4.47 -15.77
CA ALA A 159 25.05 -4.85 -14.67
C ALA A 159 25.29 -6.37 -14.57
N ARG A 160 24.27 -7.20 -14.86
CA ARG A 160 24.43 -8.66 -14.97
C ARG A 160 25.35 -9.03 -16.13
N GLU A 161 25.14 -8.45 -17.31
CA GLU A 161 25.95 -8.69 -18.51
C GLU A 161 27.41 -8.27 -18.30
N GLU A 162 27.65 -7.10 -17.71
CA GLU A 162 29.00 -6.63 -17.40
C GLU A 162 29.69 -7.51 -16.34
N LYS A 163 28.96 -7.98 -15.32
CA LYS A 163 29.50 -8.91 -14.33
C LYS A 163 29.85 -10.27 -14.94
N ALA A 164 28.99 -10.80 -15.81
CA ALA A 164 29.27 -12.03 -16.56
C ALA A 164 30.53 -11.86 -17.43
N ARG A 165 30.64 -10.76 -18.18
CA ARG A 165 31.82 -10.45 -19.00
C ARG A 165 33.11 -10.40 -18.18
N LYS A 166 33.11 -9.70 -17.04
CA LYS A 166 34.26 -9.63 -16.12
C LYS A 166 34.64 -10.99 -15.54
N LYS A 167 33.66 -11.84 -15.24
CA LYS A 167 33.90 -13.21 -14.73
C LYS A 167 34.60 -14.09 -15.78
N VAL A 168 34.20 -13.98 -17.06
CA VAL A 168 34.87 -14.66 -18.18
C VAL A 168 36.30 -14.15 -18.38
N GLU A 169 36.52 -12.84 -18.34
CA GLU A 169 37.84 -12.22 -18.50
C GLU A 169 38.81 -12.64 -17.38
N PHE A 170 38.33 -12.66 -16.13
CA PHE A 170 39.08 -13.14 -14.97
C PHE A 170 39.40 -14.64 -15.07
N SER A 171 38.41 -15.47 -15.42
CA SER A 171 38.59 -16.92 -15.57
C SER A 171 39.47 -17.30 -16.76
N CYS A 172 39.50 -16.51 -17.82
CA CYS A 172 40.39 -16.73 -18.96
C CYS A 172 41.84 -16.40 -18.56
N SER A 173 42.04 -15.28 -17.88
CA SER A 173 43.36 -14.81 -17.43
C SER A 173 44.04 -15.77 -16.44
N SER A 174 43.28 -16.46 -15.59
CA SER A 174 43.84 -17.39 -14.59
C SER A 174 44.16 -18.79 -15.12
N VAL A 175 43.85 -19.12 -16.38
CA VAL A 175 44.15 -20.42 -17.00
C VAL A 175 45.39 -20.37 -17.92
N VAL A 176 45.88 -19.17 -18.24
CA VAL A 176 47.08 -18.99 -19.10
C VAL A 176 48.39 -19.38 -18.40
N GLU A 177 48.37 -19.59 -17.07
CA GLU A 177 49.57 -19.95 -16.29
C GLU A 177 49.90 -21.46 -16.31
N ASP A 178 48.98 -22.34 -16.71
CA ASP A 178 49.19 -23.81 -16.77
C ASP A 178 48.65 -24.40 -18.08
N SER A 179 49.52 -24.95 -18.95
CA SER A 179 49.11 -25.89 -20.01
C SER A 179 50.24 -26.76 -20.56
N ASP A 180 50.07 -28.08 -20.40
CA ASP A 180 50.40 -29.07 -21.43
C ASP A 180 49.18 -29.25 -22.36
N ASP A 181 49.40 -29.36 -23.68
CA ASP A 181 48.38 -29.23 -24.75
C ASP A 181 47.15 -30.14 -24.63
N TYR A 182 47.25 -31.31 -23.97
CA TYR A 182 46.11 -32.23 -23.83
C TYR A 182 44.96 -31.59 -23.02
N CYS A 183 45.30 -30.83 -21.98
CA CYS A 183 44.34 -30.11 -21.14
C CYS A 183 43.55 -29.09 -21.98
N SER A 184 44.23 -28.38 -22.89
CA SER A 184 43.65 -27.32 -23.74
C SER A 184 42.50 -27.83 -24.61
N SER A 185 42.59 -29.05 -25.14
CA SER A 185 41.52 -29.65 -25.98
C SER A 185 40.25 -29.99 -25.18
N VAL A 186 40.39 -30.59 -24.01
CA VAL A 186 39.27 -30.92 -23.10
C VAL A 186 38.68 -29.63 -22.51
N PHE A 187 39.54 -28.66 -22.19
CA PHE A 187 39.13 -27.33 -21.77
C PHE A 187 38.29 -26.62 -22.85
N HIS A 188 38.70 -26.66 -24.11
CA HIS A 188 37.92 -26.11 -25.22
C HIS A 188 36.54 -26.79 -25.38
N GLN A 189 36.47 -28.11 -25.21
CA GLN A 189 35.21 -28.86 -25.21
C GLN A 189 34.30 -28.41 -24.06
N CYS A 190 34.80 -28.41 -22.82
CA CYS A 190 34.03 -27.98 -21.65
C CYS A 190 33.62 -26.51 -21.72
N VAL A 191 34.47 -25.60 -22.21
CA VAL A 191 34.14 -24.19 -22.41
C VAL A 191 33.06 -24.01 -23.47
N TRP A 192 33.07 -24.81 -24.54
CA TRP A 192 32.01 -24.78 -25.55
C TRP A 192 30.68 -25.29 -24.98
N GLU A 193 30.71 -26.38 -24.21
CA GLU A 193 29.53 -26.96 -23.55
C GLU A 193 28.94 -26.02 -22.49
N LEU A 194 29.76 -25.42 -21.62
CA LEU A 194 29.34 -24.39 -20.67
C LEU A 194 28.72 -23.18 -21.39
N ARG A 195 29.37 -22.65 -22.43
CA ARG A 195 28.81 -21.52 -23.21
C ARG A 195 27.52 -21.87 -23.94
N SER A 196 27.37 -23.12 -24.40
CA SER A 196 26.14 -23.60 -25.02
C SER A 196 25.02 -23.78 -23.99
N GLN A 197 25.35 -24.25 -22.78
CA GLN A 197 24.41 -24.39 -21.68
C GLN A 197 23.95 -23.01 -21.17
N GLU A 198 24.88 -22.10 -20.89
CA GLU A 198 24.58 -20.72 -20.48
C GLU A 198 23.72 -19.98 -21.53
N ALA A 199 24.00 -20.17 -22.82
CA ALA A 199 23.18 -19.61 -23.90
C ALA A 199 21.77 -20.21 -23.93
N ALA A 200 21.62 -21.51 -23.67
CA ALA A 200 20.32 -22.17 -23.59
C ALA A 200 19.52 -21.73 -22.35
N GLU A 201 20.18 -21.58 -21.19
CA GLU A 201 19.58 -21.09 -19.94
C GLU A 201 19.12 -19.63 -20.09
N LEU A 202 19.93 -18.75 -20.70
CA LEU A 202 19.56 -17.34 -20.94
C LEU A 202 18.43 -17.21 -21.97
N LEU A 203 18.36 -18.10 -22.97
CA LEU A 203 17.21 -18.20 -23.87
C LEU A 203 15.96 -18.72 -23.15
N ALA A 204 16.10 -19.65 -22.20
CA ALA A 204 14.99 -20.15 -21.38
C ALA A 204 14.46 -19.08 -20.40
N GLU A 205 15.34 -18.31 -19.72
CA GLU A 205 14.94 -17.17 -18.88
C GLU A 205 14.19 -16.12 -19.73
N LYS A 206 14.71 -15.78 -20.92
CA LYS A 206 14.02 -14.86 -21.85
C LYS A 206 12.66 -15.40 -22.33
N ALA A 207 12.55 -16.70 -22.58
CA ALA A 207 11.28 -17.31 -22.96
C ALA A 207 10.26 -17.29 -21.80
N GLN A 208 10.70 -17.54 -20.57
CA GLN A 208 9.85 -17.44 -19.37
C GLN A 208 9.40 -16.00 -19.13
N ILE A 209 10.30 -15.01 -19.22
CA ILE A 209 9.94 -13.59 -19.09
C ILE A 209 8.89 -13.20 -20.16
N ALA A 210 9.09 -13.63 -21.42
CA ALA A 210 8.12 -13.36 -22.48
C ALA A 210 6.76 -14.06 -22.25
N GLU A 211 6.75 -15.27 -21.66
CA GLU A 211 5.52 -15.98 -21.27
C GLU A 211 4.80 -15.26 -20.11
N GLU A 212 5.53 -14.77 -19.11
CA GLU A 212 4.98 -14.00 -17.98
C GLU A 212 4.43 -12.65 -18.44
N GLU A 213 5.15 -11.92 -19.30
CA GLU A 213 4.68 -10.68 -19.93
C GLU A 213 3.39 -10.92 -20.73
N ALA A 214 3.35 -11.98 -21.54
CA ALA A 214 2.16 -12.36 -22.30
C ALA A 214 0.97 -12.72 -21.38
N LYS A 215 1.21 -13.46 -20.29
CA LYS A 215 0.19 -13.82 -19.28
C LYS A 215 -0.35 -12.57 -18.57
N LEU A 216 0.51 -11.63 -18.20
CA LEU A 216 0.12 -10.37 -17.57
C LEU A 216 -0.68 -9.47 -18.52
N LEU A 217 -0.27 -9.36 -19.80
CA LEU A 217 -1.02 -8.64 -20.82
C LEU A 217 -2.40 -9.26 -21.06
N ALA A 218 -2.50 -10.59 -21.10
CA ALA A 218 -3.78 -11.30 -21.22
C ALA A 218 -4.70 -11.07 -20.00
N GLN A 219 -4.15 -11.06 -18.78
CA GLN A 219 -4.91 -10.74 -17.57
C GLN A 219 -5.43 -9.29 -17.60
N ASN A 220 -4.57 -8.32 -17.90
CA ASN A 220 -4.95 -6.91 -17.99
C ASN A 220 -6.04 -6.68 -19.06
N ALA A 221 -5.96 -7.37 -20.20
CA ALA A 221 -6.99 -7.32 -21.24
C ALA A 221 -8.33 -7.92 -20.76
N ALA A 222 -8.30 -9.03 -20.03
CA ALA A 222 -9.50 -9.65 -19.47
C ALA A 222 -10.16 -8.78 -18.39
N GLU A 223 -9.39 -8.15 -17.51
CA GLU A 223 -9.90 -7.21 -16.50
C GLU A 223 -10.49 -5.95 -17.13
N ALA A 224 -9.84 -5.39 -18.15
CA ALA A 224 -10.36 -4.24 -18.90
C ALA A 224 -11.69 -4.57 -19.62
N GLU A 225 -11.81 -5.77 -20.21
CA GLU A 225 -13.05 -6.23 -20.85
C GLU A 225 -14.19 -6.46 -19.83
N GLN A 226 -13.89 -6.99 -18.63
CA GLN A 226 -14.88 -7.13 -17.55
C GLN A 226 -15.42 -5.77 -17.08
N GLU A 227 -14.54 -4.78 -16.86
CA GLU A 227 -15.00 -3.43 -16.47
C GLU A 227 -15.75 -2.74 -17.63
N ARG A 228 -15.34 -2.95 -18.89
CA ARG A 228 -16.09 -2.48 -20.08
C ARG A 228 -17.52 -3.03 -20.09
N GLN A 229 -17.70 -4.34 -19.89
CA GLN A 229 -19.02 -4.98 -19.84
C GLN A 229 -19.86 -4.47 -18.67
N ARG A 230 -19.24 -4.25 -17.49
CA ARG A 230 -19.92 -3.70 -16.31
C ARG A 230 -20.43 -2.27 -16.56
N LEU A 231 -19.62 -1.42 -17.20
CA LEU A 231 -20.01 -0.07 -17.60
C LEU A 231 -21.12 -0.11 -18.66
N GLU A 232 -21.04 -1.01 -19.64
CA GLU A 232 -22.06 -1.20 -20.68
C GLU A 232 -23.42 -1.62 -20.11
N ILE A 233 -23.46 -2.60 -19.19
CA ILE A 233 -24.68 -2.99 -18.46
C ILE A 233 -25.26 -1.81 -17.66
N THR A 234 -24.41 -1.00 -17.03
CA THR A 234 -24.83 0.16 -16.23
C THR A 234 -25.43 1.25 -17.13
N ALA A 235 -24.82 1.52 -18.28
CA ALA A 235 -25.31 2.46 -19.28
C ALA A 235 -26.66 1.99 -19.88
N LEU A 236 -26.82 0.70 -20.17
CA LEU A 236 -28.08 0.13 -20.66
C LEU A 236 -29.21 0.27 -19.64
N LYS A 237 -28.96 -0.02 -18.36
CA LYS A 237 -29.94 0.18 -17.28
C LYS A 237 -30.38 1.65 -17.17
N SER A 238 -29.43 2.57 -17.13
CA SER A 238 -29.73 4.01 -17.06
C SER A 238 -30.51 4.51 -18.29
N LYS A 239 -30.20 4.00 -19.49
CA LYS A 239 -30.94 4.31 -20.72
C LYS A 239 -32.39 3.82 -20.67
N GLU A 240 -32.63 2.63 -20.13
CA GLU A 240 -33.98 2.07 -20.00
C GLU A 240 -34.81 2.76 -18.91
N GLU A 241 -34.20 3.11 -17.76
CA GLU A 241 -34.84 3.94 -16.73
C GLU A 241 -35.26 5.30 -17.29
N LYS A 242 -34.39 5.95 -18.10
CA LYS A 242 -34.74 7.20 -18.79
C LYS A 242 -35.91 7.01 -19.76
N ARG A 243 -35.91 5.93 -20.56
CA ARG A 243 -37.01 5.61 -21.48
C ARG A 243 -38.34 5.43 -20.75
N LEU A 244 -38.34 4.75 -19.60
CA LEU A 244 -39.51 4.56 -18.75
C LEU A 244 -40.00 5.88 -18.15
N MET A 245 -39.09 6.75 -17.70
CA MET A 245 -39.42 8.08 -17.18
C MET A 245 -40.04 8.98 -18.27
N GLU A 246 -39.48 8.98 -19.48
CA GLU A 246 -40.05 9.70 -20.62
C GLU A 246 -41.46 9.21 -20.99
N GLN A 247 -41.71 7.90 -20.92
CA GLN A 247 -43.06 7.35 -21.15
C GLN A 247 -44.05 7.87 -20.09
N LYS A 248 -43.71 7.75 -18.80
CA LYS A 248 -44.54 8.25 -17.69
C LYS A 248 -44.80 9.75 -17.80
N MET A 249 -43.83 10.53 -18.27
CA MET A 249 -43.98 11.97 -18.50
C MET A 249 -45.03 12.26 -19.58
N ARG A 250 -45.00 11.55 -20.73
CA ARG A 250 -46.02 11.70 -21.79
C ARG A 250 -47.42 11.28 -21.33
N GLU A 251 -47.53 10.23 -20.52
CA GLU A 251 -48.80 9.79 -19.93
C GLU A 251 -49.37 10.86 -18.98
N ALA A 252 -48.53 11.43 -18.11
CA ALA A 252 -48.90 12.52 -17.21
C ALA A 252 -49.29 13.81 -17.96
N GLU A 253 -48.56 14.17 -19.02
CA GLU A 253 -48.87 15.30 -19.91
C GLU A 253 -50.24 15.13 -20.58
N LEU A 254 -50.54 13.92 -21.08
CA LEU A 254 -51.82 13.63 -21.72
C LEU A 254 -53.00 13.67 -20.73
N ILE A 255 -52.78 13.30 -19.46
CA ILE A 255 -53.74 13.49 -18.37
C ILE A 255 -53.92 14.98 -18.06
N ALA A 256 -52.84 15.75 -17.96
CA ALA A 256 -52.90 17.20 -17.71
C ALA A 256 -53.68 17.94 -18.81
N VAL A 257 -53.43 17.63 -20.09
CA VAL A 257 -54.19 18.19 -21.23
C VAL A 257 -55.68 17.86 -21.15
N LYS A 258 -56.06 16.65 -20.71
CA LYS A 258 -57.48 16.29 -20.49
C LYS A 258 -58.09 17.09 -19.34
N LEU A 259 -57.38 17.24 -18.23
CA LEU A 259 -57.84 18.02 -17.06
C LEU A 259 -58.04 19.50 -17.42
N VAL A 260 -57.14 20.11 -18.19
CA VAL A 260 -57.29 21.49 -18.68
C VAL A 260 -58.53 21.63 -19.56
N LYS A 261 -58.72 20.76 -20.57
CA LYS A 261 -59.91 20.81 -21.45
C LYS A 261 -61.24 20.64 -20.70
N GLU A 262 -61.27 19.76 -19.70
CA GLU A 262 -62.45 19.55 -18.85
C GLU A 262 -62.68 20.74 -17.91
N SER A 263 -61.61 21.37 -17.40
CA SER A 263 -61.69 22.62 -16.64
C SER A 263 -62.26 23.77 -17.49
N ASP A 264 -61.78 23.93 -18.73
CA ASP A 264 -62.28 24.95 -19.67
C ASP A 264 -63.76 24.74 -20.01
N ARG A 265 -64.20 23.47 -20.16
CA ARG A 265 -65.62 23.14 -20.35
C ARG A 265 -66.46 23.57 -19.15
N ARG A 266 -66.04 23.19 -17.94
CA ARG A 266 -66.73 23.56 -16.69
C ARG A 266 -66.73 25.08 -16.46
N ALA A 267 -65.66 25.78 -16.84
CA ALA A 267 -65.59 27.24 -16.75
C ALA A 267 -66.62 27.91 -17.69
N LYS A 268 -66.78 27.43 -18.92
CA LYS A 268 -67.82 27.90 -19.85
C LYS A 268 -69.23 27.62 -19.33
N GLU A 269 -69.47 26.42 -18.79
CA GLU A 269 -70.75 26.06 -18.17
C GLU A 269 -71.05 26.92 -16.93
N ALA A 270 -70.05 27.22 -16.11
CA ALA A 270 -70.19 28.10 -14.96
C ALA A 270 -70.49 29.56 -15.35
N GLU A 271 -69.86 30.09 -16.41
CA GLU A 271 -70.19 31.44 -16.92
C GLU A 271 -71.59 31.50 -17.55
N HIS A 272 -72.04 30.45 -18.26
CA HIS A 272 -73.42 30.36 -18.75
C HIS A 272 -74.42 30.36 -17.59
N LEU A 273 -74.24 29.47 -16.60
CA LEU A 273 -75.10 29.41 -15.41
C LEU A 273 -75.10 30.72 -14.63
N LYS A 274 -73.97 31.42 -14.56
CA LYS A 274 -73.84 32.74 -13.94
C LYS A 274 -74.59 33.83 -14.71
N GLN A 275 -74.63 33.75 -16.03
CA GLN A 275 -75.47 34.61 -16.88
C GLN A 275 -76.96 34.31 -16.66
N ASP A 276 -77.37 33.04 -16.71
CA ASP A 276 -78.76 32.61 -16.42
C ASP A 276 -79.20 33.08 -15.03
N LEU A 277 -78.34 32.94 -14.02
CA LEU A 277 -78.61 33.37 -12.64
C LEU A 277 -78.63 34.90 -12.51
N HIS A 278 -77.86 35.64 -13.33
CA HIS A 278 -77.96 37.08 -13.42
C HIS A 278 -79.30 37.51 -14.04
N GLU A 279 -79.71 36.91 -15.15
CA GLU A 279 -81.02 37.16 -15.79
C GLU A 279 -82.18 36.78 -14.87
N ALA A 280 -82.09 35.63 -14.18
CA ALA A 280 -83.04 35.22 -13.16
C ALA A 280 -83.09 36.20 -11.98
N ARG A 281 -81.96 36.77 -11.54
CA ARG A 281 -81.91 37.84 -10.52
C ARG A 281 -82.45 39.17 -11.02
N GLU A 282 -82.25 39.53 -12.29
CA GLU A 282 -82.88 40.70 -12.91
C GLU A 282 -84.40 40.54 -12.95
N ALA A 283 -84.89 39.36 -13.36
CA ALA A 283 -86.30 39.00 -13.36
C ALA A 283 -86.87 38.96 -11.93
N GLU A 284 -86.15 38.35 -10.98
CA GLU A 284 -86.49 38.32 -9.56
C GLU A 284 -86.53 39.74 -8.99
N ARG A 285 -85.59 40.63 -9.32
CA ARG A 285 -85.61 42.02 -8.84
C ARG A 285 -86.76 42.81 -9.45
N LYS A 286 -87.08 42.61 -10.72
CA LYS A 286 -88.27 43.20 -11.38
C LYS A 286 -89.57 42.68 -10.75
N ALA A 287 -89.64 41.38 -10.44
CA ALA A 287 -90.77 40.76 -9.76
C ALA A 287 -90.87 41.22 -8.29
N LYS A 288 -89.75 41.31 -7.56
CA LYS A 288 -89.66 41.84 -6.20
C LYS A 288 -89.98 43.33 -6.14
N GLN A 289 -89.62 44.13 -7.14
CA GLN A 289 -90.05 45.53 -7.17
C GLN A 289 -91.58 45.60 -7.29
N LYS A 290 -92.16 44.90 -8.29
CA LYS A 290 -93.62 44.78 -8.44
C LYS A 290 -94.31 44.20 -7.21
N LEU A 291 -93.68 43.27 -6.50
CA LEU A 291 -94.22 42.67 -5.27
C LEU A 291 -93.97 43.55 -4.03
N LEU A 292 -92.96 44.40 -3.98
CA LEU A 292 -92.76 45.38 -2.91
C LEU A 292 -93.73 46.56 -3.08
N ASP A 293 -94.09 46.90 -4.31
CA ASP A 293 -95.21 47.80 -4.62
C ASP A 293 -96.56 47.22 -4.15
N ILE A 294 -96.66 45.88 -3.96
CA ILE A 294 -97.88 45.16 -3.53
C ILE A 294 -97.82 44.70 -2.05
N THR A 295 -96.64 44.50 -1.47
CA THR A 295 -96.45 43.73 -0.23
C THR A 295 -95.36 44.34 0.67
N ARG A 296 -95.76 45.38 1.40
CA ARG A 296 -95.16 45.64 2.73
C ARG A 296 -95.63 44.54 3.69
N LEU A 297 -94.77 43.60 4.09
CA LEU A 297 -94.60 43.07 5.48
C LEU A 297 -93.90 41.67 5.56
N ASN A 298 -92.83 41.67 6.36
CA ASN A 298 -92.26 40.60 7.20
C ASN A 298 -91.50 39.35 6.69
N TYR A 299 -90.45 39.07 7.47
CA TYR A 299 -89.43 37.99 7.53
C TYR A 299 -89.79 37.03 8.72
N PRO A 300 -88.95 36.05 9.14
CA PRO A 300 -88.28 34.91 8.44
C PRO A 300 -88.35 33.60 9.30
N HIS A 301 -87.52 32.55 9.05
CA HIS A 301 -86.40 32.10 9.94
C HIS A 301 -85.78 30.69 9.63
N MET A 302 -84.45 30.54 9.86
CA MET A 302 -83.68 29.36 10.38
C MET A 302 -83.67 27.98 9.63
N ALA A 303 -82.66 27.08 9.74
CA ALA A 303 -81.24 27.15 10.20
C ALA A 303 -80.43 25.84 10.02
N LYS A 304 -79.10 25.94 10.23
CA LYS A 304 -78.12 24.95 10.82
C LYS A 304 -77.28 23.98 9.94
N TYR A 305 -76.15 23.60 10.55
CA TYR A 305 -74.88 22.91 10.17
C TYR A 305 -74.60 21.80 11.26
N PRO A 306 -73.42 21.12 11.43
CA PRO A 306 -72.32 20.63 10.55
C PRO A 306 -71.77 19.18 10.84
N GLN A 307 -70.81 18.70 10.01
CA GLN A 307 -69.58 17.87 10.24
C GLN A 307 -69.41 16.76 11.33
N TYR A 308 -68.58 15.73 11.03
CA TYR A 308 -67.38 15.30 11.82
C TYR A 308 -66.42 14.34 11.03
N SER A 309 -65.22 14.06 11.58
CA SER A 309 -64.04 13.40 10.93
C SER A 309 -63.60 12.06 11.63
N PRO A 310 -62.30 11.65 11.72
CA PRO A 310 -61.42 10.92 10.77
C PRO A 310 -60.85 9.55 11.32
N GLY A 311 -59.87 8.89 10.67
CA GLY A 311 -59.12 7.73 11.24
C GLY A 311 -57.93 7.18 10.39
N ASP A 312 -56.90 6.65 11.07
CA ASP A 312 -55.53 6.31 10.57
C ASP A 312 -55.19 4.79 10.62
N SER A 313 -54.22 4.28 9.81
CA SER A 313 -53.11 3.36 10.25
C SER A 313 -52.31 2.60 9.15
N ARG A 314 -51.09 2.20 9.56
CA ARG A 314 -49.87 1.65 8.89
C ARG A 314 -49.93 0.23 8.27
N ASP A 315 -48.91 -0.17 7.48
CA ASP A 315 -47.89 -1.20 7.86
C ASP A 315 -46.73 -1.42 6.83
N ALA A 316 -45.75 -2.32 7.13
CA ALA A 316 -44.40 -2.43 6.53
C ALA A 316 -44.01 -3.85 6.02
N ASN A 317 -42.90 -4.04 5.24
CA ASN A 317 -41.96 -5.21 5.36
C ASN A 317 -40.71 -5.36 4.41
N PHE A 318 -39.77 -6.25 4.85
CA PHE A 318 -38.93 -7.30 4.16
C PHE A 318 -37.51 -7.19 3.48
N ASP A 319 -36.57 -7.99 4.06
CA ASP A 319 -35.53 -9.00 3.62
C ASP A 319 -34.22 -8.82 2.78
N LYS A 320 -33.19 -9.63 3.20
CA LYS A 320 -31.99 -10.32 2.57
C LYS A 320 -31.19 -9.76 1.35
N GLY A 321 -29.94 -10.18 1.05
CA GLY A 321 -29.05 -11.25 1.57
C GLY A 321 -27.62 -11.29 0.95
N SER A 322 -26.84 -12.37 1.19
CA SER A 322 -25.35 -12.51 1.03
C SER A 322 -24.83 -13.13 -0.28
N ILE A 323 -23.56 -12.86 -0.69
CA ILE A 323 -22.67 -13.75 -1.48
C ILE A 323 -21.18 -13.59 -1.06
N LYS A 324 -20.40 -14.70 -1.04
CA LYS A 324 -18.92 -14.75 -0.93
C LYS A 324 -18.38 -15.72 -2.01
N LEU A 325 -17.22 -15.45 -2.60
CA LEU A 325 -16.59 -16.26 -3.67
C LEU A 325 -15.12 -16.59 -3.35
N ASP A 326 -14.63 -17.70 -3.91
CA ASP A 326 -13.40 -18.41 -3.50
C ASP A 326 -12.69 -19.04 -4.73
N LEU A 327 -11.38 -18.77 -4.90
CA LEU A 327 -10.48 -19.12 -6.02
C LEU A 327 -9.03 -18.73 -5.64
N LYS A 328 -7.92 -19.43 -5.93
CA LYS A 328 -7.60 -20.74 -6.56
C LYS A 328 -6.49 -21.42 -5.74
N ASP A 329 -6.27 -22.73 -5.91
CA ASP A 329 -5.30 -23.53 -5.11
C ASP A 329 -4.14 -24.18 -5.94
N ILE A 330 -3.83 -23.63 -7.13
CA ILE A 330 -2.88 -24.24 -8.08
C ILE A 330 -1.66 -23.34 -8.34
N ASP A 331 -1.84 -22.06 -8.70
CA ASP A 331 -0.72 -21.12 -8.90
C ASP A 331 0.12 -20.93 -7.60
N LEU A 332 -0.54 -20.98 -6.43
CA LEU A 332 0.10 -20.94 -5.11
C LEU A 332 1.14 -22.03 -4.88
N LYS A 333 0.92 -23.25 -5.41
CA LYS A 333 1.81 -24.41 -5.18
C LYS A 333 3.10 -24.34 -5.99
N ARG A 334 3.05 -23.74 -7.19
CA ARG A 334 4.25 -23.48 -8.01
C ARG A 334 5.10 -22.38 -7.39
N LEU A 335 4.48 -21.26 -7.02
CA LEU A 335 5.15 -20.16 -6.33
C LEU A 335 5.75 -20.60 -4.98
N SER A 336 5.05 -21.45 -4.21
CA SER A 336 5.59 -21.97 -2.94
C SER A 336 6.81 -22.86 -3.13
N PHE A 337 6.91 -23.61 -4.23
CA PHE A 337 8.08 -24.49 -4.48
C PHE A 337 9.32 -23.67 -4.86
N GLU A 338 9.13 -22.60 -5.65
CA GLU A 338 10.19 -21.66 -6.03
C GLU A 338 10.71 -20.90 -4.79
N ILE A 339 9.79 -20.39 -3.95
CA ILE A 339 10.11 -19.73 -2.67
C ILE A 339 10.83 -20.69 -1.73
N GLU A 340 10.40 -21.95 -1.62
CA GLU A 340 11.06 -22.91 -0.73
C GLU A 340 12.46 -23.29 -1.23
N ARG A 341 12.72 -23.31 -2.54
CA ARG A 341 14.05 -23.50 -3.12
C ARG A 341 15.01 -22.35 -2.77
N GLU A 342 14.62 -21.10 -3.04
CA GLU A 342 15.44 -19.94 -2.67
C GLU A 342 15.66 -19.83 -1.15
N ARG A 343 14.63 -20.21 -0.37
CA ARG A 343 14.70 -20.29 1.08
C ARG A 343 15.68 -21.36 1.57
N LEU A 344 15.75 -22.52 0.90
CA LEU A 344 16.72 -23.57 1.24
C LEU A 344 18.16 -23.14 0.94
N ASP A 345 18.42 -22.51 -0.20
CA ASP A 345 19.74 -21.95 -0.52
C ASP A 345 20.13 -20.83 0.46
N TYR A 346 19.18 -19.96 0.84
CA TYR A 346 19.40 -18.96 1.88
C TYR A 346 19.71 -19.61 3.23
N LEU A 347 18.95 -20.64 3.63
CA LEU A 347 19.16 -21.37 4.88
C LEU A 347 20.49 -22.11 4.91
N GLU A 348 20.94 -22.72 3.80
CA GLU A 348 22.24 -23.38 3.75
C GLU A 348 23.39 -22.37 3.83
N ASN A 349 23.31 -21.25 3.09
CA ASN A 349 24.31 -20.20 3.18
C ASN A 349 24.32 -19.53 4.58
N SER A 350 23.15 -19.27 5.17
CA SER A 350 23.02 -18.78 6.54
C SER A 350 23.60 -19.76 7.56
N ARG A 351 23.36 -21.07 7.38
CA ARG A 351 23.90 -22.10 8.27
C ARG A 351 25.42 -22.21 8.16
N ARG A 352 25.98 -22.25 6.95
CA ARG A 352 27.45 -22.22 6.74
C ARG A 352 28.07 -20.96 7.36
N PHE A 353 27.35 -19.83 7.31
CA PHE A 353 27.77 -18.59 7.97
C PHE A 353 27.67 -18.64 9.50
N GLU A 354 26.57 -19.16 10.06
CA GLU A 354 26.39 -19.37 11.50
C GLU A 354 27.44 -20.34 12.09
N ASP A 355 27.74 -21.43 11.38
CA ASP A 355 28.75 -22.41 11.80
C ASP A 355 30.15 -21.75 11.82
N ARG A 356 30.50 -20.93 10.80
CA ARG A 356 31.74 -20.12 10.78
C ARG A 356 31.78 -19.07 11.90
N LEU A 357 30.69 -18.36 12.16
CA LEU A 357 30.60 -17.41 13.27
C LEU A 357 30.77 -18.10 14.61
N LYS A 358 30.22 -19.31 14.76
CA LYS A 358 30.31 -20.12 15.97
C LYS A 358 31.72 -20.66 16.19
N GLU A 359 32.40 -21.11 15.13
CA GLU A 359 33.81 -21.50 15.14
C GLU A 359 34.72 -20.33 15.54
N LEU A 360 34.61 -19.19 14.83
CA LEU A 360 35.35 -17.96 15.15
C LEU A 360 35.09 -17.49 16.58
N LYS A 361 33.83 -17.55 17.05
CA LYS A 361 33.45 -17.22 18.42
C LYS A 361 34.10 -18.18 19.42
N SER A 362 34.16 -19.48 19.12
CA SER A 362 34.81 -20.49 19.97
C SER A 362 36.32 -20.28 20.06
N GLU A 363 36.99 -20.04 18.94
CA GLU A 363 38.44 -19.71 18.92
C GLU A 363 38.75 -18.46 19.75
N ILE A 364 38.00 -17.39 19.51
CA ILE A 364 38.25 -16.08 20.11
C ILE A 364 37.84 -16.05 21.59
N HIS A 365 36.84 -16.85 22.01
CA HIS A 365 36.43 -16.96 23.41
C HIS A 365 37.56 -17.49 24.31
N ALA A 366 38.37 -18.45 23.83
CA ALA A 366 39.51 -18.98 24.58
C ALA A 366 40.64 -17.93 24.79
N LEU A 367 40.64 -16.86 24.01
CA LEU A 367 41.65 -15.79 24.01
C LEU A 367 41.15 -14.49 24.65
N LYS A 368 39.90 -14.49 25.13
CA LYS A 368 39.26 -13.36 25.80
C LYS A 368 39.90 -13.14 27.16
N LEU A 369 40.11 -11.88 27.52
CA LEU A 369 40.34 -11.53 28.91
C LEU A 369 39.07 -11.89 29.70
N GLU A 370 39.14 -12.89 30.59
CA GLU A 370 38.12 -13.04 31.62
C GLU A 370 38.08 -11.75 32.43
N GLU A 371 36.89 -11.15 32.55
CA GLU A 371 36.68 -10.06 33.48
C GLU A 371 36.84 -10.61 34.90
N LYS A 372 38.05 -10.46 35.47
CA LYS A 372 38.19 -10.31 36.91
C LYS A 372 37.16 -9.26 37.32
N GLN A 373 36.23 -9.67 38.19
CA GLN A 373 35.14 -8.84 38.70
C GLN A 373 35.64 -7.42 39.00
N ALA A 374 35.31 -6.48 38.11
CA ALA A 374 35.39 -5.06 38.40
C ALA A 374 34.19 -4.71 39.29
N GLY A 375 34.23 -5.22 40.52
CA GLY A 375 33.36 -4.76 41.59
C GLY A 375 33.72 -3.31 41.89
N LEU A 376 32.97 -2.38 41.31
CA LEU A 376 32.95 -1.00 41.76
C LEU A 376 31.69 -0.78 42.61
N TYR A 377 31.83 -1.15 43.88
CA TYR A 377 31.22 -0.37 44.94
C TYR A 377 31.85 1.04 44.92
N SER A 378 31.12 2.03 44.42
CA SER A 378 30.84 3.30 45.12
C SER A 378 29.98 4.25 44.26
#